data_AF-A0A957K941-F1
#
_entry.id   AF-A0A957K941-F1
#
_cell.length_a   1.000
_cell.length_b   1.000
_cell.length_c   1.000
_cell.angle_alpha   90.00
_cell.angle_beta   90.00
_cell.angle_gamma   90.00
#
_symmetry.space_group_name_H-M   'P 1'
#
loop_
_entity.id
_entity.type
_entity.pdbx_description
1 polymer ?
#
loop_
_entity_poly.entity_id
_entity_poly.type
_entity_poly.pdbx_seq_one_letter_code
_entity_poly.pdbx_strand_id
1 'polypeptide(L)'
;MQTLKSQLARLPTRPVAGQPHLACQAVTDTVAAFLFPGQAADQIDAAGYRQILETADTLCRELGYQRVLKLTPPTVPFSDAGLYWTTPPYPTVPPA
;
A
#
# COMPACT_ATOMS: atom_id res chain seq x y z
N MET A 1 12.42 -0.81 -12.99
CA MET A 1 11.22 -0.84 -12.11
C MET A 1 10.54 -2.21 -12.00
N GLN A 2 10.76 -3.17 -12.92
CA GLN A 2 10.17 -4.52 -12.80
C GLN A 2 10.53 -5.27 -11.50
N THR A 3 11.76 -5.10 -10.99
CA THR A 3 12.18 -5.70 -9.71
C THR A 3 11.36 -5.19 -8.54
N LEU A 4 11.19 -3.87 -8.43
CA LEU A 4 10.39 -3.25 -7.37
C LEU A 4 8.92 -3.64 -7.47
N LYS A 5 8.35 -3.66 -8.69
CA LYS A 5 6.99 -4.16 -8.94
C LYS A 5 6.82 -5.61 -8.47
N SER A 6 7.80 -6.47 -8.73
CA SER A 6 7.80 -7.87 -8.29
C SER A 6 7.92 -8.00 -6.77
N GLN A 7 8.70 -7.13 -6.11
CA GLN A 7 8.78 -7.08 -4.65
C GLN A 7 7.46 -6.65 -4.04
N LEU A 8 6.83 -5.60 -4.58
CA LEU A 8 5.51 -5.13 -4.15
C LEU A 8 4.43 -6.20 -4.34
N ALA A 9 4.46 -6.96 -5.45
CA ALA A 9 3.55 -8.07 -5.69
C ALA A 9 3.72 -9.25 -4.70
N ARG A 10 4.89 -9.35 -4.06
CA ARG A 10 5.20 -10.39 -3.05
C ARG A 10 4.94 -9.94 -1.63
N LEU A 11 4.57 -8.69 -1.42
CA LEU A 11 4.23 -8.19 -0.09
C LEU A 11 3.00 -8.92 0.46
N PRO A 12 2.95 -9.15 1.78
CA PRO A 12 1.81 -9.80 2.41
C PRO A 12 0.55 -8.94 2.23
N THR A 13 -0.47 -9.54 1.62
CA THR A 13 -1.80 -8.94 1.54
C THR A 13 -2.67 -9.46 2.67
N ARG A 14 -3.50 -8.59 3.24
CA ARG A 14 -4.50 -8.96 4.23
C ARG A 14 -5.87 -9.08 3.57
N PRO A 15 -6.58 -10.21 3.72
CA PRO A 15 -7.96 -10.31 3.28
C PRO A 15 -8.85 -9.49 4.23
N VAL A 16 -9.52 -8.47 3.72
CA VAL A 16 -10.54 -7.70 4.45
C VAL A 16 -11.79 -7.68 3.58
N ALA A 17 -12.93 -8.10 4.15
CA ALA A 17 -14.19 -8.28 3.40
C ALA A 17 -14.02 -9.12 2.11
N GLY A 18 -13.17 -10.15 2.14
CA GLY A 18 -12.92 -11.03 0.99
C GLY A 18 -12.08 -10.43 -0.14
N GLN A 19 -11.45 -9.26 0.08
CA GLN A 19 -10.57 -8.60 -0.88
C GLN A 19 -9.13 -8.52 -0.35
N PRO A 20 -8.11 -8.73 -1.20
CA PRO A 20 -6.72 -8.54 -0.81
C PRO A 20 -6.42 -7.05 -0.62
N HIS A 21 -5.99 -6.70 0.58
CA HIS A 21 -5.57 -5.35 0.95
C HIS A 21 -4.08 -5.33 1.19
N LEU A 22 -3.39 -4.40 0.57
CA LEU A 22 -1.95 -4.23 0.71
C LEU A 22 -1.68 -3.00 1.58
N ALA A 23 -0.97 -3.17 2.71
CA ALA A 23 -0.71 -2.05 3.61
C ALA A 23 0.10 -0.95 2.92
N CYS A 24 -0.39 0.29 2.91
CA CYS A 24 0.33 1.42 2.33
C CYS A 24 1.72 1.57 2.94
N GLN A 25 1.84 1.34 4.24
CA GLN A 25 3.11 1.43 4.95
C GLN A 25 4.15 0.43 4.42
N ALA A 26 3.75 -0.82 4.14
CA ALA A 26 4.64 -1.83 3.57
C ALA A 26 5.08 -1.46 2.15
N VAL A 27 4.20 -0.86 1.36
CA VAL A 27 4.54 -0.35 0.02
C VAL A 27 5.55 0.78 0.13
N THR A 28 5.28 1.80 0.95
CA THR A 28 6.17 2.95 1.10
C THR A 28 7.53 2.55 1.66
N ASP A 29 7.59 1.60 2.60
CA ASP A 29 8.83 1.08 3.17
C ASP A 29 9.66 0.34 2.10
N THR A 30 9.03 -0.52 1.30
CA THR A 30 9.70 -1.24 0.20
C THR A 30 10.23 -0.27 -0.86
N VAL A 31 9.44 0.73 -1.23
CA VAL A 31 9.84 1.76 -2.20
C VAL A 31 10.96 2.64 -1.64
N ALA A 32 10.89 3.01 -0.36
CA ALA A 32 11.95 3.77 0.32
C ALA A 32 13.26 2.98 0.35
N ALA A 33 13.23 1.71 0.75
CA ALA A 33 14.40 0.84 0.78
C ALA A 33 15.03 0.65 -0.61
N PHE A 34 14.21 0.69 -1.68
CA PHE A 34 14.69 0.58 -3.05
C PHE A 34 15.29 1.90 -3.58
N LEU A 35 14.64 3.03 -3.32
CA LEU A 35 15.08 4.35 -3.83
C LEU A 35 16.23 4.95 -3.02
N PHE A 36 16.24 4.71 -1.71
CA PHE A 36 17.19 5.28 -0.76
C PHE A 36 17.85 4.17 0.08
N PRO A 37 18.62 3.26 -0.53
CA PRO A 37 19.25 2.16 0.19
C PRO A 37 20.23 2.70 1.24
N GLY A 38 19.97 2.40 2.51
CA GLY A 38 20.85 2.80 3.63
C GLY A 38 20.54 4.16 4.26
N GLN A 39 19.51 4.89 3.79
CA GLN A 39 18.99 6.04 4.53
C GLN A 39 17.90 5.61 5.49
N ALA A 40 17.98 6.09 6.73
CA ALA A 40 16.87 6.02 7.66
C ALA A 40 15.73 6.94 7.20
N ALA A 41 14.48 6.63 7.55
CA ALA A 41 13.32 7.44 7.17
C ALA A 41 13.43 8.92 7.59
N ASP A 42 14.10 9.20 8.71
CA ASP A 42 14.38 10.55 9.22
C ASP A 42 15.36 11.34 8.35
N GLN A 43 16.18 10.66 7.54
CA GLN A 43 17.13 11.27 6.60
C GLN A 43 16.51 11.52 5.22
N ILE A 44 15.25 11.14 5.01
CA ILE A 44 14.55 11.33 3.73
C ILE A 44 13.84 12.68 3.78
N ASP A 45 14.38 13.65 3.05
CA ASP A 45 13.76 14.97 2.92
C ASP A 45 12.37 14.90 2.27
N ALA A 46 11.60 15.97 2.40
CA ALA A 46 10.24 16.07 1.84
C ALA A 46 10.16 15.73 0.33
N ALA A 47 11.19 16.10 -0.44
CA ALA A 47 11.28 15.75 -1.86
C ALA A 47 11.47 14.25 -2.09
N GLY A 48 12.31 13.59 -1.28
CA GLY A 48 12.50 12.14 -1.32
C GLY A 48 11.23 11.40 -0.90
N TYR A 49 10.55 11.88 0.14
CA TYR A 49 9.29 11.32 0.58
C TYR A 49 8.20 11.43 -0.49
N ARG A 50 8.11 12.58 -1.17
CA ARG A 50 7.20 12.76 -2.30
C ARG A 50 7.49 11.76 -3.43
N GLN A 51 8.77 11.57 -3.78
CA GLN A 51 9.15 10.62 -4.83
C GLN A 51 8.78 9.17 -4.47
N ILE A 52 8.91 8.79 -3.19
CA ILE A 52 8.46 7.48 -2.69
C ILE A 52 6.95 7.31 -2.89
N LEU A 53 6.15 8.31 -2.52
CA LEU A 53 4.70 8.26 -2.68
C LEU A 53 4.27 8.20 -4.16
N GLU A 54 4.88 9.01 -5.03
CA GLU A 54 4.57 9.01 -6.46
C GLU A 54 4.95 7.67 -7.12
N THR A 55 6.10 7.10 -6.72
CA THR A 55 6.54 5.78 -7.19
C THR A 55 5.62 4.67 -6.68
N ALA A 56 5.25 4.71 -5.39
CA ALA A 56 4.32 3.77 -4.78
C ALA A 56 2.94 3.79 -5.45
N ASP A 57 2.36 4.97 -5.70
CA ASP A 57 1.06 5.11 -6.39
C ASP A 57 1.12 4.54 -7.80
N THR A 58 2.17 4.89 -8.57
CA THR A 58 2.35 4.39 -9.94
C THR A 58 2.41 2.86 -9.97
N LEU A 59 3.22 2.26 -9.10
CA LEU A 59 3.42 0.81 -9.07
C LEU A 59 2.20 0.07 -8.53
N CYS A 60 1.52 0.60 -7.51
CA CYS A 60 0.27 0.04 -7.01
C CYS A 60 -0.81 0.02 -8.10
N ARG A 61 -0.97 1.11 -8.86
CA ARG A 61 -1.89 1.17 -10.00
C ARG A 61 -1.53 0.16 -11.09
N GLU A 62 -0.25 0.04 -11.40
CA GLU A 62 0.29 -0.95 -12.33
C GLU A 62 0.08 -2.41 -11.90
N LEU A 63 -0.09 -2.66 -10.60
CA LEU A 63 -0.44 -3.95 -10.01
C LEU A 63 -1.96 -4.17 -9.90
N GLY A 64 -2.77 -3.17 -10.26
CA GLY A 64 -4.23 -3.22 -10.20
C GLY A 64 -4.85 -2.65 -8.92
N TYR A 65 -4.04 -2.19 -7.96
CA TYR A 65 -4.52 -1.49 -6.78
C TYR A 65 -4.84 -0.04 -7.13
N GLN A 66 -6.14 0.28 -7.25
CA GLN A 66 -6.58 1.59 -7.75
C GLN A 66 -7.06 2.54 -6.65
N ARG A 67 -7.29 2.04 -5.44
CA ARG A 67 -7.80 2.85 -4.33
C ARG A 67 -7.01 2.62 -3.06
N VAL A 68 -6.87 3.68 -2.27
CA VAL A 68 -6.43 3.62 -0.88
C VAL A 68 -7.65 3.79 0.02
N LEU A 69 -7.82 2.87 0.96
CA LEU A 69 -8.85 2.90 1.98
C LEU A 69 -8.19 3.01 3.35
N LYS A 70 -8.78 3.81 4.23
CA LYS A 70 -8.42 3.80 5.65
C LYS A 70 -9.25 2.75 6.34
N LEU A 71 -8.61 1.66 6.76
CA LEU A 71 -9.24 0.64 7.59
C LEU A 71 -9.16 1.09 9.05
N THR A 72 -10.31 1.10 9.71
CA THR A 72 -10.44 1.42 11.14
C THR A 72 -11.28 0.34 11.82
N PRO A 73 -11.19 0.20 13.15
CA PRO A 73 -12.14 -0.62 13.91
C PRO A 73 -13.57 -0.13 13.68
N PRO A 74 -14.58 -1.03 13.66
CA PRO A 74 -14.53 -2.46 13.96
C PRO A 74 -14.15 -3.38 12.77
N THR A 75 -13.90 -2.84 11.59
CA THR A 75 -13.61 -3.62 10.37
C THR A 75 -12.31 -4.42 10.47
N VAL A 76 -11.33 -3.88 11.19
CA VAL A 76 -10.04 -4.50 11.49
C VAL A 76 -9.68 -4.25 12.96
N PRO A 77 -8.87 -5.10 13.61
CA PRO A 77 -8.39 -4.83 14.96
C PRO A 77 -7.59 -3.52 15.00
N PHE A 78 -7.52 -2.87 16.17
CA PHE A 78 -6.84 -1.57 16.32
C PHE A 78 -5.37 -1.63 15.89
N SER A 79 -4.70 -2.76 16.10
CA SER A 79 -3.32 -3.02 15.65
C SER A 79 -3.14 -3.03 14.12
N ASP A 80 -4.23 -3.20 13.37
CA ASP A 80 -4.28 -3.19 11.90
C ASP A 80 -5.02 -1.96 11.35
N ALA A 81 -5.32 -0.98 12.21
CA ALA A 81 -5.89 0.28 11.75
C ALA A 81 -4.85 1.07 10.95
N GLY A 82 -5.17 1.47 9.73
CA GLY A 82 -4.20 2.09 8.83
C GLY A 82 -4.70 2.35 7.42
N LEU A 83 -3.79 2.77 6.55
CA LEU A 83 -4.05 2.99 5.13
C LEU A 83 -3.68 1.72 4.35
N TYR A 84 -4.59 1.28 3.48
CA TYR A 84 -4.45 0.07 2.68
C TYR A 84 -4.85 0.31 1.22
N TRP A 85 -4.04 -0.21 0.31
CA TRP A 85 -4.34 -0.32 -1.11
C TRP A 85 -5.31 -1.47 -1.36
N THR A 86 -6.30 -1.27 -2.23
CA THR A 86 -7.31 -2.26 -2.61
C THR A 86 -7.51 -2.30 -4.12
N THR A 87 -7.81 -3.48 -4.65
CA THR A 87 -8.19 -3.70 -6.04
C THR A 87 -9.71 -3.54 -6.19
N PRO A 88 -10.23 -2.92 -7.28
CA PRO A 88 -11.65 -3.07 -7.62
C PRO A 88 -11.96 -4.53 -8.00
N PRO A 89 -13.23 -5.01 -7.86
CA PRO A 89 -14.45 -4.25 -7.66
C PRO A 89 -14.93 -4.28 -6.20
N TYR A 90 -15.39 -3.15 -5.69
CA TYR A 90 -16.26 -3.14 -4.53
C TYR A 90 -17.68 -3.45 -5.03
N PRO A 91 -18.26 -4.65 -4.85
CA PRO A 91 -19.69 -4.78 -4.97
C PRO A 91 -20.31 -4.10 -3.74
N THR A 92 -20.90 -2.93 -3.93
CA THR A 92 -21.99 -2.45 -3.07
C THR A 92 -23.13 -3.46 -3.19
N VAL A 93 -23.10 -4.55 -2.41
CA VAL A 93 -24.31 -5.33 -2.16
C VAL A 93 -24.88 -4.82 -0.84
N PRO A 94 -25.92 -3.95 -0.85
CA PRO A 94 -26.72 -3.77 0.34
C PRO A 94 -27.36 -5.12 0.69
N PRO A 95 -27.44 -5.51 1.97
CA PRO A 95 -28.30 -6.63 2.35
C PRO A 95 -29.74 -6.31 1.94
N ALA A 96 -30.40 -7.27 1.30
CA ALA A 96 -31.79 -7.21 0.87
C ALA A 96 -32.77 -7.08 2.04
#